data_AF-A0A7Y4T5P6-F1
#
_entry.id   AF-A0A7Y4T5P6-F1
#
_cell.length_a   1.000
_cell.length_b   1.000
_cell.length_c   1.000
_cell.angle_alpha   90.00
_cell.angle_beta   90.00
_cell.angle_gamma   90.00
#
_symmetry.space_group_name_H-M   'P 1'
#
loop_
_entity.id
_entity.type
_entity.pdbx_description
1 polymer ?
#
loop_
_entity_poly.entity_id
_entity_poly.type
_entity_poly.pdbx_seq_one_letter_code
_entity_poly.pdbx_strand_id
1 'polypeptide(L)'
;MIKATLLKTTGEKIAIDLPENGTELKLSQALDFELKCFDLFEWLKVNVDNFSQKKGEYLIRLVDCLNVVYGDIVDFFDLKGDYINDIDNEKINQHFETLKGDYNKDEAFDSLMGIFNILYMVIRTTKPELRELDHFVYKGKEFVFPKILKDRLFNDPMFPSPSVKQSIETLNVMSWLEDIKNSKDEKITEQVKTDNIYHKYLTELSVLLIEKGKKLPTEEAEFNMFIREQRVFFEDIDFQTALDVEFWFENYYDSLRKDRENYYYFNSNEKNTPKNGDELTALNRAKAVNDDIFKKIGYKSIINRLLELGAFRGRDKTDIESVNNAPMTDAVKLISIENSQ
;
A
#
# COMPACT_ATOMS: atom_id res chain seq x y z
N MET A 1 11.76 -14.25 -14.11
CA MET A 1 12.65 -13.25 -14.71
C MET A 1 12.96 -13.50 -16.19
N ILE A 2 12.64 -12.51 -17.01
CA ILE A 2 12.99 -12.44 -18.43
C ILE A 2 14.34 -11.72 -18.55
N LYS A 3 15.26 -12.19 -19.41
CA LYS A 3 16.56 -11.55 -19.60
C LYS A 3 16.58 -10.69 -20.84
N ALA A 4 16.77 -9.38 -20.68
CA ALA A 4 17.09 -8.50 -21.81
C ALA A 4 18.60 -8.38 -21.96
N THR A 5 19.09 -8.57 -23.19
CA THR A 5 20.52 -8.43 -23.52
C THR A 5 20.72 -7.14 -24.30
N LEU A 6 21.40 -6.18 -23.68
CA LEU A 6 21.70 -4.87 -24.23
C LEU A 6 23.15 -4.81 -24.71
N LEU A 7 23.41 -4.07 -25.79
CA LEU A 7 24.74 -3.91 -26.34
C LEU A 7 25.23 -2.47 -26.13
N LYS A 8 26.37 -2.32 -25.46
CA LYS A 8 27.02 -1.02 -25.27
C LYS A 8 27.64 -0.48 -26.56
N THR A 9 27.94 0.82 -26.59
CA THR A 9 28.71 1.45 -27.66
C THR A 9 30.08 0.77 -27.88
N THR A 10 30.68 0.24 -26.82
CA THR A 10 31.94 -0.50 -26.82
C THR A 10 31.85 -1.90 -27.43
N GLY A 11 30.64 -2.42 -27.68
CA GLY A 11 30.38 -3.78 -28.14
C GLY A 11 30.26 -4.82 -27.02
N GLU A 12 30.39 -4.40 -25.75
CA GLU A 12 30.11 -5.24 -24.59
C GLU A 12 28.61 -5.53 -24.45
N LYS A 13 28.25 -6.77 -24.07
CA LYS A 13 26.87 -7.15 -23.77
C LYS A 13 26.59 -7.04 -22.27
N ILE A 14 25.52 -6.35 -21.92
CA ILE A 14 24.96 -6.35 -20.56
C ILE A 14 23.68 -7.16 -20.56
N ALA A 15 23.50 -8.00 -19.55
CA ALA A 15 22.22 -8.65 -19.31
C ALA A 15 21.53 -7.98 -18.12
N ILE A 16 20.26 -7.61 -18.30
CA ILE A 16 19.39 -7.16 -17.21
C ILE A 16 18.25 -8.14 -17.02
N ASP A 17 17.89 -8.37 -15.77
CA ASP A 17 16.73 -9.16 -15.40
C ASP A 17 15.50 -8.24 -15.34
N LEU A 18 14.51 -8.54 -16.18
CA LEU A 18 13.24 -7.84 -16.22
C LEU A 18 12.23 -8.57 -15.34
N PRO A 19 11.48 -7.83 -14.49
CA PRO A 19 10.50 -8.43 -13.62
C PRO A 19 9.33 -8.96 -14.44
N GLU A 20 8.74 -10.06 -13.97
CA GLU A 20 7.52 -10.64 -14.53
C GLU A 20 6.28 -10.35 -13.68
N ASN A 21 6.48 -10.01 -12.41
CA ASN A 21 5.45 -9.75 -11.42
C ASN A 21 6.00 -8.88 -10.27
N GLY A 22 5.11 -8.42 -9.37
CA GLY A 22 5.47 -7.56 -8.25
C GLY A 22 6.40 -8.16 -7.20
N THR A 23 6.64 -9.48 -7.19
CA THR A 23 7.61 -10.11 -6.25
C THR A 23 9.06 -9.90 -6.69
N GLU A 24 9.28 -9.58 -7.96
CA GLU A 24 10.61 -9.36 -8.56
C GLU A 24 11.01 -7.87 -8.56
N LEU A 25 10.21 -6.98 -7.97
CA LEU A 25 10.45 -5.53 -7.91
C LEU A 25 10.35 -5.04 -6.46
N LYS A 26 11.31 -4.21 -6.02
CA LYS A 26 11.21 -3.57 -4.70
C LYS A 26 10.07 -2.56 -4.68
N LEU A 27 9.42 -2.40 -3.53
CA LEU A 27 8.40 -1.37 -3.32
C LEU A 27 8.90 0.04 -3.68
N SER A 28 10.10 0.41 -3.24
CA SER A 28 10.70 1.72 -3.55
C SER A 28 10.88 1.93 -5.06
N GLN A 29 11.41 0.92 -5.76
CA GLN A 29 11.59 0.96 -7.21
C GLN A 29 10.26 1.12 -7.95
N ALA A 30 9.19 0.44 -7.50
CA ALA A 30 7.87 0.56 -8.10
C ALA A 30 7.31 1.98 -7.95
N LEU A 31 7.36 2.55 -6.74
CA LEU A 31 6.83 3.88 -6.44
C LEU A 31 7.63 5.00 -7.13
N ASP A 32 8.96 4.91 -7.11
CA ASP A 32 9.83 5.87 -7.80
C ASP A 32 9.59 5.82 -9.32
N PHE A 33 9.37 4.63 -9.88
CA PHE A 33 9.04 4.46 -11.29
C PHE A 33 7.70 5.09 -11.64
N GLU A 34 6.64 4.86 -10.84
CA GLU A 34 5.34 5.50 -11.04
C GLU A 34 5.42 7.02 -10.99
N LEU A 35 6.22 7.58 -10.09
CA LEU A 35 6.45 9.01 -10.02
C LEU A 35 7.12 9.55 -11.28
N LYS A 36 8.16 8.87 -11.79
CA LYS A 36 8.79 9.26 -13.06
C LYS A 36 7.86 9.09 -14.25
N CYS A 37 6.99 8.08 -14.25
CA CYS A 37 5.93 7.94 -15.25
C CYS A 37 4.95 9.11 -15.20
N PHE A 38 4.59 9.62 -14.02
CA PHE A 38 3.73 10.80 -13.89
C PHE A 38 4.35 12.01 -14.60
N ASP A 39 5.63 12.30 -14.32
CA ASP A 39 6.37 13.40 -14.98
C ASP A 39 6.45 13.22 -16.51
N LEU A 40 6.68 11.98 -16.96
CA LEU A 40 6.71 11.63 -18.38
C LEU A 40 5.35 11.86 -19.04
N PHE A 41 4.26 11.43 -18.41
CA PHE A 41 2.90 11.55 -18.95
C PHE A 41 2.41 12.99 -18.95
N GLU A 42 2.71 13.78 -17.92
CA GLU A 42 2.43 15.23 -17.92
C GLU A 42 3.18 15.94 -19.06
N TRP A 43 4.46 15.59 -19.26
CA TRP A 43 5.21 16.13 -20.39
C TRP A 43 4.61 15.71 -21.74
N LEU A 44 4.19 14.45 -21.90
CA LEU A 44 3.56 13.94 -23.13
C LEU A 44 2.26 14.68 -23.44
N LYS A 45 1.41 14.95 -22.44
CA LYS A 45 0.15 15.70 -22.62
C LYS A 45 0.38 17.07 -23.24
N VAL A 46 1.46 17.75 -22.85
CA VAL A 46 1.80 19.10 -23.36
C VAL A 46 2.47 19.06 -24.73
N ASN A 47 3.18 17.97 -25.07
CA ASN A 47 4.06 17.91 -26.23
C ASN A 47 3.58 16.97 -27.35
N VAL A 48 2.37 16.40 -27.23
CA VAL A 48 1.85 15.40 -28.19
C VAL A 48 1.85 15.92 -29.64
N ASP A 49 1.43 17.17 -29.86
CA ASP A 49 1.33 17.76 -31.20
C ASP A 49 2.70 18.02 -31.86
N ASN A 50 3.75 18.14 -31.04
CA ASN A 50 5.12 18.42 -31.49
C ASN A 50 6.08 17.23 -31.23
N PHE A 51 5.54 16.04 -30.97
CA PHE A 51 6.31 14.87 -30.53
C PHE A 51 7.49 14.55 -31.47
N SER A 52 7.28 14.63 -32.79
CA SER A 52 8.31 14.35 -33.79
C SER A 52 9.56 15.22 -33.65
N GLN A 53 9.41 16.48 -33.19
CA GLN A 53 10.53 17.40 -32.94
C GLN A 53 11.15 17.20 -31.55
N LYS A 54 10.46 16.48 -30.68
CA LYS A 54 10.76 16.30 -29.26
C LYS A 54 11.13 14.86 -28.89
N LYS A 55 11.33 13.98 -29.88
CA LYS A 55 11.71 12.57 -29.68
C LYS A 55 12.92 12.39 -28.77
N GLY A 56 13.95 13.23 -28.90
CA GLY A 56 15.14 13.17 -28.04
C GLY A 56 14.83 13.49 -26.56
N GLU A 57 14.00 14.50 -26.31
CA GLU A 57 13.57 14.85 -24.94
C GLU A 57 12.72 13.74 -24.32
N TYR A 58 11.85 13.11 -25.11
CA TYR A 58 11.08 11.96 -24.68
C TYR A 58 11.98 10.79 -24.27
N LEU A 59 13.02 10.50 -25.04
CA LEU A 59 13.97 9.42 -24.72
C LEU A 59 14.73 9.67 -23.42
N ILE A 60 15.17 10.90 -23.18
CA ILE A 60 15.83 11.26 -21.92
C ILE A 60 14.89 10.98 -20.74
N ARG A 61 13.61 11.37 -20.83
CA ARG A 61 12.63 11.11 -19.78
C ARG A 61 12.32 9.63 -19.60
N LEU A 62 12.35 8.86 -20.68
CA LEU A 62 12.18 7.41 -20.62
C LEU A 62 13.37 6.76 -19.91
N VAL A 63 14.59 7.20 -20.21
CA VAL A 63 15.80 6.81 -19.47
C VAL A 63 15.72 7.20 -17.99
N ASP A 64 15.19 8.38 -17.66
CA ASP A 64 14.97 8.78 -16.26
C ASP A 64 14.03 7.81 -15.53
N CYS A 65 12.99 7.30 -16.21
CA CYS A 65 12.11 6.27 -15.65
C CYS A 65 12.85 4.94 -15.46
N LEU A 66 13.71 4.53 -16.40
CA LEU A 66 14.44 3.27 -16.28
C LEU A 66 15.55 3.32 -15.23
N ASN A 67 16.16 4.49 -15.03
CA ASN A 67 17.26 4.69 -14.10
C ASN A 67 16.86 4.50 -12.64
N VAL A 68 15.60 4.76 -12.25
CA VAL A 68 15.17 4.49 -10.87
C VAL A 68 15.12 2.99 -10.53
N VAL A 69 15.06 2.12 -11.54
CA VAL A 69 15.08 0.66 -11.35
C VAL A 69 16.48 0.08 -11.62
N TYR A 70 17.13 0.52 -12.71
CA TYR A 70 18.34 -0.11 -13.24
C TYR A 70 19.58 0.80 -13.28
N GLY A 71 19.54 2.02 -12.74
CA GLY A 71 20.64 2.99 -12.85
C GLY A 71 21.96 2.52 -12.25
N ASP A 72 21.91 1.64 -11.24
CA ASP A 72 23.10 1.01 -10.64
C ASP A 72 23.68 -0.14 -11.48
N ILE A 73 22.93 -0.62 -12.49
CA ILE A 73 23.25 -1.80 -13.30
C ILE A 73 23.62 -1.40 -14.73
N VAL A 74 22.93 -0.40 -15.30
CA VAL A 74 23.07 0.02 -16.69
C VAL A 74 23.09 1.54 -16.79
N ASP A 75 24.11 2.07 -17.45
CA ASP A 75 24.07 3.42 -18.01
C ASP A 75 23.40 3.35 -19.39
N PHE A 76 22.13 3.75 -19.46
CA PHE A 76 21.37 3.71 -20.71
C PHE A 76 21.90 4.68 -21.79
N PHE A 77 22.72 5.67 -21.43
CA PHE A 77 23.36 6.57 -22.40
C PHE A 77 24.58 5.93 -23.08
N ASP A 78 25.14 4.85 -22.53
CA ASP A 78 26.24 4.08 -23.13
C ASP A 78 25.76 2.91 -24.01
N LEU A 79 24.45 2.83 -24.29
CA LEU A 79 23.91 1.82 -25.20
C LEU A 79 24.14 2.19 -26.66
N LYS A 80 24.22 1.17 -27.54
CA LYS A 80 24.30 1.40 -28.99
C LYS A 80 23.13 2.27 -29.47
N GLY A 81 23.46 3.12 -30.44
CA GLY A 81 22.52 4.05 -31.06
C GLY A 81 21.22 3.39 -31.53
N ASP A 82 21.23 2.13 -31.95
CA ASP A 82 20.04 1.42 -32.45
C ASP A 82 18.93 1.29 -31.39
N TYR A 83 19.27 1.33 -30.09
CA TYR A 83 18.30 1.33 -28.98
C TYR A 83 17.70 2.72 -28.68
N ILE A 84 18.27 3.78 -29.27
CA ILE A 84 17.98 5.20 -28.99
C ILE A 84 17.50 5.93 -30.26
N ASN A 85 18.06 5.64 -31.43
CA ASN A 85 17.95 6.40 -32.67
C ASN A 85 17.09 5.73 -33.75
N ASP A 86 16.91 4.40 -33.72
CA ASP A 86 16.11 3.64 -34.71
C ASP A 86 14.65 3.43 -34.24
N ILE A 87 14.08 4.51 -33.72
CA ILE A 87 12.68 4.55 -33.30
C ILE A 87 11.84 4.96 -34.51
N ASP A 88 11.50 3.95 -35.30
CA ASP A 88 10.47 4.00 -36.32
C ASP A 88 9.10 4.35 -35.69
N ASN A 89 8.27 5.06 -36.46
CA ASN A 89 6.92 5.46 -36.07
C ASN A 89 6.02 4.26 -35.73
N GLU A 90 6.24 3.08 -36.31
CA GLU A 90 5.52 1.85 -35.98
C GLU A 90 5.79 1.40 -34.54
N LYS A 91 7.06 1.36 -34.13
CA LYS A 91 7.47 1.04 -32.74
C LYS A 91 6.94 2.05 -31.73
N ILE A 92 6.89 3.34 -32.09
CA ILE A 92 6.26 4.39 -31.28
C ILE A 92 4.77 4.13 -31.10
N ASN A 93 4.07 3.80 -32.20
CA ASN A 93 2.65 3.52 -32.14
C ASN A 93 2.37 2.30 -31.28
N GLN A 94 3.13 1.21 -31.43
CA GLN A 94 3.05 0.03 -30.56
C GLN A 94 3.27 0.40 -29.09
N HIS A 95 4.29 1.22 -28.80
CA HIS A 95 4.53 1.71 -27.44
C HIS A 95 3.32 2.47 -26.88
N PHE A 96 2.72 3.37 -27.66
CA PHE A 96 1.52 4.10 -27.25
C PHE A 96 0.27 3.21 -27.12
N GLU A 97 0.12 2.15 -27.92
CA GLU A 97 -0.94 1.16 -27.74
C GLU A 97 -0.73 0.33 -26.46
N THR A 98 0.52 -0.01 -26.12
CA THR A 98 0.83 -0.65 -24.82
C THR A 98 0.49 0.26 -23.65
N LEU A 99 0.76 1.56 -23.75
CA LEU A 99 0.31 2.53 -22.75
C LEU A 99 -1.23 2.60 -22.61
N LYS A 100 -1.98 2.25 -23.66
CA LYS A 100 -3.45 2.14 -23.63
C LYS A 100 -3.96 0.79 -23.10
N GLY A 101 -3.08 -0.20 -22.92
CA GLY A 101 -3.41 -1.48 -22.28
C GLY A 101 -3.28 -2.72 -23.16
N ASP A 102 -2.94 -2.59 -24.45
CA ASP A 102 -2.75 -3.72 -25.37
C ASP A 102 -1.27 -4.13 -25.40
N TYR A 103 -0.94 -5.28 -24.82
CA TYR A 103 0.45 -5.70 -24.61
C TYR A 103 0.76 -7.09 -25.20
N ASN A 104 1.78 -7.14 -26.05
CA ASN A 104 2.41 -8.38 -26.49
C ASN A 104 3.78 -8.53 -25.81
N LYS A 105 3.91 -9.51 -24.90
CA LYS A 105 5.16 -9.79 -24.20
C LYS A 105 6.30 -10.06 -25.17
N ASP A 106 6.07 -10.86 -26.21
CA ASP A 106 7.13 -11.43 -27.04
C ASP A 106 7.82 -10.42 -27.98
N GLU A 107 7.22 -9.26 -28.21
CA GLU A 107 7.71 -8.26 -29.17
C GLU A 107 8.48 -7.10 -28.52
N ALA A 108 8.44 -6.97 -27.20
CA ALA A 108 8.84 -5.76 -26.49
C ALA A 108 10.25 -5.79 -25.86
N PHE A 109 11.09 -6.81 -26.05
CA PHE A 109 12.28 -6.94 -25.17
C PHE A 109 13.54 -6.16 -25.59
N ASP A 110 13.71 -5.82 -26.87
CA ASP A 110 14.99 -5.32 -27.39
C ASP A 110 15.07 -3.79 -27.57
N SER A 111 14.30 -3.01 -26.80
CA SER A 111 14.37 -1.54 -26.85
C SER A 111 14.11 -0.89 -25.50
N LEU A 112 14.53 0.38 -25.33
CA LEU A 112 14.25 1.15 -24.11
C LEU A 112 12.74 1.26 -23.85
N MET A 113 11.94 1.56 -24.88
CA MET A 113 10.47 1.60 -24.79
C MET A 113 9.89 0.25 -24.38
N GLY A 114 10.52 -0.81 -24.86
CA GLY A 114 10.19 -2.17 -24.53
C GLY A 114 10.37 -2.51 -23.05
N ILE A 115 11.57 -2.24 -22.52
CA ILE A 115 11.89 -2.39 -21.10
C ILE A 115 10.94 -1.55 -20.24
N PHE A 116 10.70 -0.29 -20.65
CA PHE A 116 9.77 0.60 -19.97
C PHE A 116 8.36 0.00 -19.94
N ASN A 117 7.87 -0.51 -21.07
CA ASN A 117 6.54 -1.10 -21.19
C ASN A 117 6.38 -2.31 -20.28
N ILE A 118 7.39 -3.16 -20.20
CA ILE A 118 7.39 -4.32 -19.30
C ILE A 118 7.26 -3.87 -17.85
N LEU A 119 8.10 -2.92 -17.41
CA LEU A 119 8.03 -2.38 -16.05
C LEU A 119 6.67 -1.74 -15.75
N TYR A 120 6.21 -0.87 -16.64
CA TYR A 120 4.92 -0.20 -16.50
C TYR A 120 3.78 -1.22 -16.40
N MET A 121 3.78 -2.23 -17.26
CA MET A 121 2.76 -3.29 -17.25
C MET A 121 2.84 -4.13 -15.98
N VAL A 122 4.02 -4.53 -15.52
CA VAL A 122 4.17 -5.28 -14.27
C VAL A 122 3.56 -4.50 -13.12
N ILE A 123 3.93 -3.23 -12.94
CA ILE A 123 3.41 -2.41 -11.86
C ILE A 123 1.89 -2.23 -11.97
N ARG A 124 1.38 -1.94 -13.17
CA ARG A 124 -0.06 -1.69 -13.41
C ARG A 124 -0.93 -2.94 -13.30
N THR A 125 -0.39 -4.12 -13.59
CA THR A 125 -1.14 -5.39 -13.59
C THR A 125 -0.95 -6.21 -12.33
N THR A 126 0.05 -5.87 -11.50
CA THR A 126 0.20 -6.46 -10.17
C THR A 126 -1.04 -6.13 -9.36
N LYS A 127 -1.72 -7.19 -8.89
CA LYS A 127 -2.89 -7.10 -8.03
C LYS A 127 -2.56 -7.77 -6.71
N PRO A 128 -3.12 -7.29 -5.60
CA PRO A 128 -2.93 -7.96 -4.32
C PRO A 128 -3.50 -9.37 -4.37
N GLU A 129 -2.82 -10.30 -3.72
CA GLU A 129 -3.21 -11.69 -3.61
C GLU A 129 -3.45 -12.05 -2.15
N LEU A 130 -4.52 -12.81 -1.91
CA LEU A 130 -4.79 -13.33 -0.58
C LEU A 130 -3.88 -14.52 -0.30
N ARG A 131 -2.95 -14.35 0.64
CA ARG A 131 -2.01 -15.41 1.01
C ARG A 131 -2.70 -16.57 1.70
N GLU A 132 -2.33 -17.79 1.30
CA GLU A 132 -2.83 -19.02 1.91
C GLU A 132 -2.08 -19.40 3.20
N LEU A 133 -0.84 -18.92 3.36
CA LEU A 133 -0.02 -19.19 4.55
C LEU A 133 -0.26 -18.12 5.60
N ASP A 134 -0.21 -18.53 6.87
CA ASP A 134 -0.31 -17.66 8.03
C ASP A 134 1.04 -17.04 8.45
N HIS A 135 2.07 -17.26 7.63
CA HIS A 135 3.42 -16.77 7.87
C HIS A 135 4.15 -16.52 6.56
N PHE A 136 5.14 -15.65 6.61
CA PHE A 136 6.14 -15.53 5.54
C PHE A 136 7.53 -15.34 6.14
N VAL A 137 8.55 -15.80 5.41
CA VAL A 137 9.94 -15.68 5.83
C VAL A 137 10.58 -14.52 5.08
N TYR A 138 11.17 -13.59 5.83
CA TYR A 138 11.86 -12.44 5.28
C TYR A 138 13.18 -12.21 6.01
N LYS A 139 14.29 -12.13 5.25
CA LYS A 139 15.66 -12.01 5.78
C LYS A 139 15.95 -12.96 6.95
N GLY A 140 15.49 -14.22 6.84
CA GLY A 140 15.69 -15.27 7.83
C GLY A 140 14.81 -15.21 9.08
N LYS A 141 13.85 -14.27 9.15
CA LYS A 141 12.87 -14.17 10.24
C LYS A 141 11.48 -14.60 9.76
N GLU A 142 10.74 -15.29 10.63
CA GLU A 142 9.37 -15.72 10.38
C GLU A 142 8.39 -14.67 10.95
N PHE A 143 7.59 -14.08 10.06
CA PHE A 143 6.57 -13.10 10.40
C PHE A 143 5.19 -13.72 10.30
N VAL A 144 4.31 -13.35 11.22
CA VAL A 144 2.91 -13.78 11.19
C VAL A 144 2.15 -12.91 10.18
N PHE A 145 1.54 -13.56 9.20
CA PHE A 145 0.64 -12.94 8.23
C PHE A 145 -0.75 -13.53 8.45
N PRO A 146 -1.82 -12.76 8.67
CA PRO A 146 -3.07 -13.38 9.07
C PRO A 146 -3.74 -14.09 7.87
N LYS A 147 -3.69 -15.42 7.85
CA LYS A 147 -4.36 -16.24 6.83
C LYS A 147 -5.86 -15.95 6.83
N ILE A 148 -6.44 -15.70 5.66
CA ILE A 148 -7.89 -15.63 5.51
C ILE A 148 -8.45 -17.05 5.61
N LEU A 149 -9.30 -17.25 6.61
CA LEU A 149 -10.02 -18.49 6.81
C LEU A 149 -11.30 -18.45 5.97
N LYS A 150 -11.81 -19.60 5.57
CA LYS A 150 -13.14 -19.70 4.97
C LYS A 150 -14.05 -20.41 5.95
N ASP A 151 -15.23 -19.86 6.19
CA ASP A 151 -16.26 -20.53 6.96
C ASP A 151 -16.61 -21.88 6.28
N ARG A 152 -16.68 -22.96 7.06
CA ARG A 152 -16.89 -24.31 6.51
C ARG A 152 -18.29 -24.54 5.96
N LEU A 153 -19.28 -23.73 6.36
CA LEU A 153 -20.68 -23.85 6.00
C LEU A 153 -21.07 -22.88 4.88
N PHE A 154 -20.61 -21.64 4.96
CA PHE A 154 -21.00 -20.58 4.02
C PHE A 154 -19.92 -20.22 3.01
N ASN A 155 -18.69 -20.72 3.21
CA ASN A 155 -17.51 -20.40 2.40
C ASN A 155 -17.18 -18.89 2.40
N ASP A 156 -17.69 -18.16 3.39
CA ASP A 156 -17.44 -16.73 3.57
C ASP A 156 -16.02 -16.51 4.10
N PRO A 157 -15.31 -15.46 3.66
CA PRO A 157 -13.98 -15.12 4.17
C PRO A 157 -14.07 -14.62 5.62
N MET A 158 -13.29 -15.24 6.50
CA MET A 158 -13.12 -14.87 7.90
C MET A 158 -11.69 -14.38 8.11
N PHE A 159 -11.58 -13.10 8.45
CA PHE A 159 -10.32 -12.42 8.69
C PHE A 159 -9.93 -12.56 10.16
N PRO A 160 -8.76 -13.15 10.49
CA PRO A 160 -8.27 -13.14 11.86
C PRO A 160 -8.10 -11.71 12.35
N SER A 161 -8.59 -11.41 13.54
CA SER A 161 -8.51 -10.05 14.06
C SER A 161 -7.06 -9.70 14.41
N PRO A 162 -6.51 -8.60 13.88
CA PRO A 162 -5.32 -8.00 14.46
C PRO A 162 -5.66 -7.42 15.83
N SER A 163 -4.62 -7.10 16.60
CA SER A 163 -4.79 -6.47 17.90
C SER A 163 -5.28 -5.03 17.78
N VAL A 164 -5.92 -4.49 18.82
CA VAL A 164 -6.36 -3.09 18.89
C VAL A 164 -5.22 -2.13 18.57
N LYS A 165 -4.02 -2.34 19.14
CA LYS A 165 -2.86 -1.48 18.85
C LYS A 165 -2.47 -1.55 17.37
N GLN A 166 -2.45 -2.74 16.76
CA GLN A 166 -2.15 -2.88 15.33
C GLN A 166 -3.15 -2.13 14.46
N SER A 167 -4.45 -2.31 14.71
CA SER A 167 -5.50 -1.65 13.93
C SER A 167 -5.45 -0.13 14.07
N ILE A 168 -5.30 0.38 15.29
CA ILE A 168 -5.29 1.83 15.53
C ILE A 168 -4.11 2.50 14.84
N GLU A 169 -2.91 1.93 14.94
CA GLU A 169 -1.73 2.54 14.31
C GLU A 169 -1.79 2.45 12.78
N THR A 170 -2.39 1.38 12.25
CA THR A 170 -2.65 1.25 10.80
C THR A 170 -3.67 2.31 10.33
N LEU A 171 -4.80 2.46 11.04
CA LEU A 171 -5.81 3.45 10.72
C LEU A 171 -5.29 4.89 10.83
N ASN A 172 -4.43 5.17 11.82
CA ASN A 172 -3.78 6.48 11.97
C ASN A 172 -2.92 6.82 10.74
N VAL A 173 -2.09 5.89 10.27
CA VAL A 173 -1.22 6.17 9.11
C VAL A 173 -2.03 6.29 7.81
N MET A 174 -3.09 5.51 7.65
CA MET A 174 -4.02 5.62 6.52
C MET A 174 -4.71 6.99 6.50
N SER A 175 -5.27 7.42 7.63
CA SER A 175 -5.93 8.72 7.77
C SER A 175 -4.97 9.89 7.53
N TRP A 176 -3.76 9.81 8.07
CA TRP A 176 -2.72 10.82 7.86
C TRP A 176 -2.34 10.94 6.38
N LEU A 177 -2.20 9.83 5.65
CA LEU A 177 -1.92 9.86 4.22
C LEU A 177 -3.09 10.45 3.42
N GLU A 178 -4.33 10.14 3.81
CA GLU A 178 -5.52 10.72 3.19
C GLU A 178 -5.58 12.25 3.38
N ASP A 179 -5.25 12.74 4.57
CA ASP A 179 -5.15 14.18 4.86
C ASP A 179 -4.09 14.87 3.99
N ILE A 180 -2.94 14.21 3.78
CA ILE A 180 -1.88 14.72 2.88
C ILE A 180 -2.34 14.73 1.43
N LYS A 181 -2.99 13.66 0.96
CA LYS A 181 -3.51 13.56 -0.41
C LYS A 181 -4.57 14.62 -0.71
N ASN A 182 -5.39 14.95 0.29
CA ASN A 182 -6.47 15.94 0.18
C ASN A 182 -6.04 17.38 0.51
N SER A 183 -4.81 17.57 1.00
CA SER A 183 -4.29 18.88 1.34
C SER A 183 -4.11 19.76 0.10
N LYS A 184 -4.47 21.04 0.24
CA LYS A 184 -4.28 22.07 -0.80
C LYS A 184 -2.98 22.86 -0.62
N ASP A 185 -2.08 22.40 0.25
CA ASP A 185 -0.79 23.06 0.46
C ASP A 185 0.08 22.91 -0.78
N GLU A 186 0.44 24.04 -1.40
CA GLU A 186 1.29 24.10 -2.59
C GLU A 186 2.70 23.51 -2.35
N LYS A 187 3.12 23.33 -1.09
CA LYS A 187 4.39 22.68 -0.74
C LYS A 187 4.35 21.16 -0.88
N ILE A 188 3.18 20.55 -0.99
CA ILE A 188 3.02 19.10 -1.16
C ILE A 188 3.16 18.78 -2.65
N THR A 189 4.42 18.53 -3.05
CA THR A 189 4.75 18.06 -4.40
C THR A 189 4.40 16.59 -4.57
N GLU A 190 4.39 16.10 -5.81
CA GLU A 190 4.13 14.68 -6.08
C GLU A 190 5.21 13.77 -5.48
N GLN A 191 6.47 14.20 -5.47
CA GLN A 191 7.56 13.51 -4.76
C GLN A 191 7.24 13.36 -3.27
N VAL A 192 6.78 14.43 -2.61
CA VAL A 192 6.41 14.38 -1.20
C VAL A 192 5.25 13.38 -0.98
N LYS A 193 4.30 13.29 -1.92
CA LYS A 193 3.23 12.27 -1.82
C LYS A 193 3.78 10.86 -1.97
N THR A 194 4.65 10.61 -2.95
CA THR A 194 5.29 9.30 -3.15
C THR A 194 6.09 8.87 -1.93
N ASP A 195 6.90 9.77 -1.35
CA ASP A 195 7.65 9.51 -0.12
C ASP A 195 6.72 9.14 1.04
N ASN A 196 5.58 9.83 1.17
CA ASN A 196 4.59 9.54 2.20
C ASN A 196 3.83 8.21 1.95
N ILE A 197 3.58 7.84 0.69
CA ILE A 197 3.02 6.53 0.32
C ILE A 197 3.99 5.43 0.71
N TYR A 198 5.28 5.59 0.40
CA TYR A 198 6.32 4.65 0.80
C TYR A 198 6.42 4.52 2.32
N HIS A 199 6.43 5.66 3.03
CA HIS A 199 6.41 5.67 4.49
C HIS A 199 5.18 4.98 5.08
N LYS A 200 4.01 5.16 4.46
CA LYS A 200 2.78 4.49 4.86
C LYS A 200 2.94 2.98 4.74
N TYR A 201 3.34 2.46 3.57
CA TYR A 201 3.55 1.02 3.38
C TYR A 201 4.53 0.44 4.40
N LEU A 202 5.71 1.05 4.57
CA LEU A 202 6.69 0.55 5.54
C LEU A 202 6.15 0.57 6.98
N THR A 203 5.33 1.55 7.32
CA THR A 203 4.71 1.64 8.65
C THR A 203 3.66 0.54 8.84
N GLU A 204 2.80 0.31 7.86
CA GLU A 204 1.82 -0.77 7.91
C GLU A 204 2.47 -2.15 8.01
N LEU A 205 3.50 -2.40 7.20
CA LEU A 205 4.31 -3.61 7.28
C LEU A 205 4.88 -3.78 8.70
N SER A 206 5.46 -2.71 9.26
CA SER A 206 6.06 -2.73 10.60
C SER A 206 5.04 -3.00 11.72
N VAL A 207 3.79 -2.58 11.54
CA VAL A 207 2.73 -2.73 12.54
C VAL A 207 2.03 -4.08 12.40
N LEU A 208 1.70 -4.48 11.17
CA LEU A 208 0.89 -5.67 10.90
C LEU A 208 1.74 -6.95 10.91
N LEU A 209 3.00 -6.88 10.46
CA LEU A 209 3.88 -8.03 10.35
C LEU A 209 4.79 -8.12 11.56
N ILE A 210 4.30 -8.82 12.58
CA ILE A 210 5.05 -9.06 13.81
C ILE A 210 5.75 -10.42 13.73
N GLU A 211 7.03 -10.42 14.09
CA GLU A 211 7.81 -11.65 14.22
C GLU A 211 7.13 -12.62 15.18
N LYS A 212 7.10 -13.91 14.83
CA LYS A 212 6.39 -14.94 15.59
C LYS A 212 6.77 -14.92 17.08
N GLY A 213 5.76 -14.78 17.94
CA GLY A 213 5.93 -14.72 19.39
C GLY A 213 6.29 -13.35 19.97
N LYS A 214 6.52 -12.33 19.12
CA LYS A 214 6.68 -10.94 19.56
C LYS A 214 5.34 -10.23 19.63
N LYS A 215 5.34 -9.06 20.28
CA LYS A 215 4.20 -8.15 20.40
C LYS A 215 4.67 -6.73 20.15
N LEU A 216 3.73 -5.85 19.79
CA LEU A 216 4.01 -4.43 19.73
C LEU A 216 4.29 -3.88 21.14
N PRO A 217 5.30 -3.01 21.30
CA PRO A 217 5.51 -2.30 22.55
C PRO A 217 4.27 -1.48 22.92
N THR A 218 3.96 -1.42 24.22
CA THR A 218 2.85 -0.62 24.74
C THR A 218 3.26 0.82 24.97
N GLU A 219 4.50 1.04 25.41
CA GLU A 219 5.07 2.37 25.62
C GLU A 219 5.38 3.06 24.28
N GLU A 220 4.97 4.31 24.15
CA GLU A 220 5.03 5.05 22.88
C GLU A 220 6.48 5.27 22.41
N ALA A 221 7.41 5.52 23.33
CA ALA A 221 8.83 5.69 23.01
C ALA A 221 9.45 4.40 22.44
N GLU A 222 9.16 3.26 23.06
CA GLU A 222 9.62 1.94 22.61
C GLU A 222 8.96 1.55 21.29
N PHE A 223 7.66 1.85 21.13
CA PHE A 223 6.93 1.64 19.90
C PHE A 223 7.54 2.42 18.74
N ASN A 224 7.84 3.71 18.93
CA ASN A 224 8.46 4.53 17.88
C ASN A 224 9.86 4.03 17.49
N MET A 225 10.64 3.55 18.46
CA MET A 225 11.93 2.92 18.20
C MET A 225 11.77 1.62 17.42
N PHE A 226 10.84 0.76 17.84
CA PHE A 226 10.50 -0.49 17.15
C PHE A 226 10.09 -0.24 15.70
N ILE A 227 9.18 0.70 15.43
CA ILE A 227 8.76 1.04 14.07
C ILE A 227 9.93 1.58 13.24
N ARG A 228 10.80 2.41 13.82
CA ARG A 228 11.99 2.89 13.09
C ARG A 228 12.90 1.74 12.67
N GLU A 229 13.16 0.79 13.55
CA GLU A 229 13.98 -0.39 13.25
C GLU A 229 13.32 -1.31 12.20
N GLN A 230 12.02 -1.55 12.32
CA GLN A 230 11.28 -2.39 11.38
C GLN A 230 11.20 -1.77 9.98
N ARG A 231 11.04 -0.45 9.86
CA ARG A 231 11.03 0.22 8.56
C ARG A 231 12.35 0.06 7.81
N VAL A 232 13.49 0.14 8.52
CA VAL A 232 14.81 -0.13 7.93
C VAL A 232 14.91 -1.61 7.53
N PHE A 233 14.37 -2.51 8.36
CA PHE A 233 14.39 -3.94 8.06
C PHE A 233 13.62 -4.28 6.77
N PHE A 234 12.49 -3.61 6.52
CA PHE A 234 11.62 -3.79 5.35
C PHE A 234 11.92 -2.85 4.17
N GLU A 235 13.02 -2.09 4.17
CA GLU A 235 13.32 -1.09 3.13
C GLU A 235 13.43 -1.64 1.69
N ASP A 236 13.73 -2.92 1.56
CA ASP A 236 13.92 -3.65 0.30
C ASP A 236 12.81 -4.70 0.06
N ILE A 237 11.68 -4.58 0.77
CA ILE A 237 10.52 -5.46 0.59
C ILE A 237 10.01 -5.40 -0.84
N ASP A 238 9.52 -6.53 -1.34
CA ASP A 238 8.94 -6.60 -2.68
C ASP A 238 7.57 -5.89 -2.74
N PHE A 239 7.24 -5.41 -3.93
CA PHE A 239 6.02 -4.65 -4.20
C PHE A 239 4.76 -5.48 -3.95
N GLN A 240 4.76 -6.76 -4.34
CA GLN A 240 3.63 -7.68 -4.12
C GLN A 240 3.30 -7.82 -2.63
N THR A 241 4.30 -8.07 -1.78
CA THR A 241 4.09 -8.21 -0.33
C THR A 241 3.47 -6.94 0.27
N ALA A 242 3.91 -5.76 -0.13
CA ALA A 242 3.32 -4.51 0.36
C ALA A 242 1.82 -4.38 0.00
N LEU A 243 1.46 -4.71 -1.25
CA LEU A 243 0.07 -4.69 -1.70
C LEU A 243 -0.80 -5.73 -0.99
N ASP A 244 -0.30 -6.95 -0.80
CA ASP A 244 -1.04 -8.03 -0.12
C ASP A 244 -1.41 -7.63 1.31
N VAL A 245 -0.50 -6.96 2.01
CA VAL A 245 -0.66 -6.55 3.42
C VAL A 245 -1.70 -5.45 3.55
N GLU A 246 -1.58 -4.40 2.74
CA GLU A 246 -2.57 -3.31 2.68
C GLU A 246 -3.96 -3.87 2.35
N PHE A 247 -4.04 -4.65 1.27
CA PHE A 247 -5.29 -5.22 0.82
C PHE A 247 -5.93 -6.13 1.88
N TRP A 248 -5.14 -6.93 2.58
CA TRP A 248 -5.63 -7.75 3.68
C TRP A 248 -6.29 -6.89 4.77
N PHE A 249 -5.63 -5.82 5.20
CA PHE A 249 -6.15 -4.96 6.27
C PHE A 249 -7.42 -4.22 5.84
N GLU A 250 -7.44 -3.70 4.61
CA GLU A 250 -8.62 -3.04 4.05
C GLU A 250 -9.83 -3.97 4.01
N ASN A 251 -9.63 -5.21 3.54
CA ASN A 251 -10.71 -6.21 3.51
C ASN A 251 -11.14 -6.63 4.92
N TYR A 252 -10.20 -6.77 5.86
CA TYR A 252 -10.53 -6.99 7.27
C TYR A 252 -11.42 -5.86 7.80
N TYR A 253 -11.01 -4.60 7.64
CA TYR A 253 -11.74 -3.47 8.19
C TYR A 253 -13.08 -3.25 7.49
N ASP A 254 -13.17 -3.48 6.18
CA ASP A 254 -14.43 -3.45 5.44
C ASP A 254 -15.37 -4.59 5.85
N SER A 255 -14.84 -5.77 6.21
CA SER A 255 -15.65 -6.86 6.77
C SER A 255 -16.29 -6.46 8.09
N LEU A 256 -15.56 -5.74 8.96
CA LEU A 256 -16.13 -5.19 10.19
C LEU A 256 -17.24 -4.18 9.89
N ARG A 257 -17.06 -3.33 8.87
CA ARG A 257 -18.05 -2.33 8.47
C ARG A 257 -19.34 -2.95 7.95
N LYS A 258 -19.24 -4.08 7.24
CA LYS A 258 -20.38 -4.83 6.69
C LYS A 258 -21.13 -5.65 7.74
N ASP A 259 -20.49 -5.99 8.86
CA ASP A 259 -21.11 -6.69 9.96
C ASP A 259 -22.16 -5.80 10.66
N ARG A 260 -23.39 -6.31 10.75
CA ARG A 260 -24.53 -5.61 11.35
C ARG A 260 -24.35 -5.39 12.85
N GLU A 261 -23.58 -6.24 13.53
CA GLU A 261 -23.29 -6.07 14.95
C GLU A 261 -22.46 -4.80 15.22
N ASN A 262 -21.74 -4.32 14.21
CA ASN A 262 -20.86 -3.15 14.31
C ASN A 262 -21.55 -1.85 13.87
N TYR A 263 -22.87 -1.87 13.67
CA TYR A 263 -23.62 -0.75 13.10
C TYR A 263 -23.40 0.57 13.85
N TYR A 264 -23.45 0.57 15.18
CA TYR A 264 -23.32 1.79 16.01
C TYR A 264 -21.87 2.25 16.19
N TYR A 265 -20.90 1.44 15.77
CA TYR A 265 -19.51 1.88 15.64
C TYR A 265 -19.31 2.64 14.31
N PHE A 266 -19.76 2.09 13.17
CA PHE A 266 -19.47 2.65 11.84
C PHE A 266 -20.47 3.70 11.33
N ASN A 267 -21.76 3.61 11.67
CA ASN A 267 -22.81 4.44 11.08
C ASN A 267 -23.24 5.61 11.97
N SER A 268 -22.34 6.10 12.82
CA SER A 268 -22.59 7.31 13.61
C SER A 268 -22.60 8.59 12.76
N ASN A 269 -22.11 8.58 11.52
CA ASN A 269 -21.84 9.83 10.79
C ASN A 269 -22.71 10.13 9.56
N GLU A 270 -23.53 9.23 8.99
CA GLU A 270 -24.36 9.57 7.81
C GLU A 270 -25.78 8.94 7.74
N LYS A 271 -26.55 9.41 6.75
CA LYS A 271 -28.01 9.46 6.57
C LYS A 271 -28.75 8.10 6.52
N ASN A 272 -28.74 7.33 7.59
CA ASN A 272 -29.68 6.20 7.71
C ASN A 272 -30.98 6.65 8.38
N THR A 273 -32.11 6.30 7.76
CA THR A 273 -33.45 6.55 8.29
C THR A 273 -33.73 5.54 9.41
N PRO A 274 -33.83 5.97 10.69
CA PRO A 274 -34.15 5.05 11.77
C PRO A 274 -35.56 4.49 11.58
N LYS A 275 -35.74 3.20 11.89
CA LYS A 275 -37.02 2.50 11.70
C LYS A 275 -38.00 2.79 12.84
N ASN A 276 -37.50 3.21 14.02
CA ASN A 276 -38.32 3.59 15.17
C ASN A 276 -37.63 4.65 16.06
N GLY A 277 -38.37 5.16 17.07
CA GLY A 277 -37.91 6.24 17.96
C GLY A 277 -36.74 5.86 18.89
N ASP A 278 -36.65 4.60 19.28
CA ASP A 278 -35.55 4.10 20.12
C ASP A 278 -34.26 4.00 19.31
N GLU A 279 -34.33 3.52 18.06
CA GLU A 279 -33.21 3.48 17.12
C GLU A 279 -32.71 4.88 16.75
N LEU A 280 -33.61 5.87 16.63
CA LEU A 280 -33.23 7.27 16.43
C LEU A 280 -32.47 7.82 17.64
N THR A 281 -32.89 7.46 18.86
CA THR A 281 -32.26 7.92 20.10
C THR A 281 -30.87 7.31 20.28
N ALA A 282 -30.75 5.99 20.07
CA ALA A 282 -29.47 5.28 20.08
C ALA A 282 -28.53 5.82 18.98
N LEU A 283 -29.04 6.04 17.77
CA LEU A 283 -28.27 6.62 16.67
C LEU A 283 -27.74 8.02 17.04
N ASN A 284 -28.59 8.90 17.58
CA ASN A 284 -28.18 10.26 17.97
C ASN A 284 -27.14 10.27 19.10
N ARG A 285 -27.23 9.33 20.06
CA ARG A 285 -26.19 9.14 21.08
C ARG A 285 -24.88 8.65 20.48
N ALA A 286 -24.94 7.62 19.63
CA ALA A 286 -23.78 7.12 18.90
C ALA A 286 -23.11 8.22 18.08
N LYS A 287 -23.89 9.12 17.43
CA LYS A 287 -23.36 10.31 16.75
C LYS A 287 -22.60 11.21 17.70
N ALA A 288 -23.21 11.59 18.82
CA ALA A 288 -22.61 12.50 19.79
C ALA A 288 -21.30 11.94 20.38
N VAL A 289 -21.27 10.64 20.69
CA VAL A 289 -20.10 9.96 21.27
C VAL A 289 -19.00 9.77 20.22
N ASN A 290 -19.34 9.27 19.03
CA ASN A 290 -18.34 9.04 17.98
C ASN A 290 -17.81 10.34 17.35
N ASP A 291 -18.63 11.39 17.22
CA ASP A 291 -18.13 12.69 16.76
C ASP A 291 -17.07 13.26 17.72
N ASP A 292 -17.21 13.04 19.03
CA ASP A 292 -16.21 13.46 20.01
C ASP A 292 -14.91 12.63 19.91
N ILE A 293 -15.04 11.32 19.67
CA ILE A 293 -13.93 10.37 19.51
C ILE A 293 -13.14 10.62 18.22
N PHE A 294 -13.82 10.69 17.08
CA PHE A 294 -13.18 10.70 15.75
C PHE A 294 -12.83 12.11 15.25
N LYS A 295 -13.57 13.17 15.59
CA LYS A 295 -13.27 14.54 15.08
C LYS A 295 -12.29 15.33 15.94
N LYS A 296 -12.04 14.95 17.21
CA LYS A 296 -11.18 15.75 18.13
C LYS A 296 -9.87 15.08 18.56
N ILE A 297 -9.78 13.74 18.57
CA ILE A 297 -8.67 13.02 19.24
C ILE A 297 -8.01 11.94 18.34
N GLY A 298 -8.69 11.48 17.28
CA GLY A 298 -8.17 10.47 16.34
C GLY A 298 -8.32 9.03 16.85
N TYR A 299 -7.87 8.03 16.09
CA TYR A 299 -8.13 6.61 16.41
C TYR A 299 -7.52 6.14 17.73
N LYS A 300 -6.49 6.81 18.27
CA LYS A 300 -5.92 6.49 19.59
C LYS A 300 -6.92 6.65 20.74
N SER A 301 -7.97 7.46 20.57
CA SER A 301 -9.05 7.60 21.57
C SER A 301 -9.82 6.30 21.83
N ILE A 302 -9.82 5.35 20.88
CA ILE A 302 -10.42 4.03 21.05
C ILE A 302 -9.80 3.29 22.25
N ILE A 303 -8.48 3.40 22.46
CA ILE A 303 -7.81 2.78 23.62
C ILE A 303 -8.36 3.35 24.92
N ASN A 304 -8.46 4.68 25.02
CA ASN A 304 -8.98 5.34 26.22
C ASN A 304 -10.43 4.93 26.49
N ARG A 305 -11.26 4.84 25.45
CA ARG A 305 -12.64 4.39 25.58
C ARG A 305 -12.74 2.97 26.12
N LEU A 306 -11.92 2.06 25.60
CA LEU A 306 -11.88 0.67 26.08
C LEU A 306 -11.41 0.57 27.54
N LEU A 307 -10.47 1.42 27.94
CA LEU A 307 -10.01 1.53 29.33
C LEU A 307 -11.12 2.04 30.26
N GLU A 308 -11.86 3.07 29.84
CA GLU A 308 -13.02 3.61 30.59
C GLU A 308 -14.12 2.57 30.79
N LEU A 309 -14.36 1.74 29.77
CA LEU A 309 -15.31 0.62 29.84
C LEU A 309 -14.82 -0.53 30.73
N GLY A 310 -13.56 -0.50 31.17
CA GLY A 310 -12.94 -1.61 31.90
C GLY A 310 -12.86 -2.88 31.05
N ALA A 311 -12.73 -2.73 29.72
CA ALA A 311 -12.72 -3.84 28.77
C ALA A 311 -11.44 -4.69 28.90
N PHE A 312 -11.57 -5.99 28.58
CA PHE A 312 -10.44 -6.92 28.41
C PHE A 312 -9.51 -7.15 29.61
N ARG A 313 -9.86 -6.71 30.83
CA ARG A 313 -9.01 -6.84 32.04
C ARG A 313 -8.45 -8.25 32.25
N GLY A 314 -7.13 -8.38 32.17
CA GLY A 314 -6.40 -9.60 32.49
C GLY A 314 -5.92 -9.63 33.94
N ARG A 315 -5.70 -10.83 34.51
CA ARG A 315 -5.12 -10.99 35.86
C ARG A 315 -3.62 -10.69 35.93
N ASP A 316 -2.90 -10.96 34.84
CA ASP A 316 -1.43 -10.94 34.79
C ASP A 316 -0.86 -9.82 33.90
N LYS A 317 -1.69 -8.84 33.53
CA LYS A 317 -1.32 -7.73 32.61
C LYS A 317 -1.90 -6.43 33.13
N THR A 318 -1.28 -5.31 32.79
CA THR A 318 -1.89 -4.00 32.99
C THR A 318 -3.14 -3.84 32.13
N ASP A 319 -4.05 -2.94 32.51
CA ASP A 319 -5.27 -2.65 31.75
C ASP A 319 -4.92 -2.20 30.31
N ILE A 320 -3.88 -1.39 30.15
CA ILE A 320 -3.43 -0.90 28.84
C ILE A 320 -2.81 -2.00 27.96
N GLU A 321 -1.99 -2.89 28.53
CA GLU A 321 -1.49 -4.05 27.80
C GLU A 321 -2.62 -5.00 27.41
N SER A 322 -3.64 -5.11 28.26
CA SER A 322 -4.80 -5.96 27.99
C SER A 322 -5.61 -5.42 26.81
N VAL A 323 -5.91 -4.12 26.81
CA VAL A 323 -6.58 -3.43 25.70
C VAL A 323 -5.76 -3.50 24.42
N ASN A 324 -4.47 -3.14 24.46
CA ASN A 324 -3.62 -3.10 23.26
C ASN A 324 -3.51 -4.46 22.56
N ASN A 325 -3.51 -5.55 23.33
CA ASN A 325 -3.39 -6.91 22.81
C ASN A 325 -4.74 -7.57 22.51
N ALA A 326 -5.86 -6.93 22.84
CA ALA A 326 -7.19 -7.49 22.57
C ALA A 326 -7.47 -7.53 21.06
N PRO A 327 -8.31 -8.47 20.57
CA PRO A 327 -8.78 -8.46 19.20
C PRO A 327 -9.56 -7.17 18.88
N MET A 328 -9.19 -6.47 17.80
CA MET A 328 -9.93 -5.29 17.34
C MET A 328 -11.39 -5.61 17.00
N THR A 329 -11.69 -6.81 16.49
CA THR A 329 -13.07 -7.24 16.23
C THR A 329 -13.93 -7.20 17.49
N ASP A 330 -13.40 -7.67 18.62
CA ASP A 330 -14.11 -7.67 19.90
C ASP A 330 -14.26 -6.25 20.44
N ALA A 331 -13.23 -5.41 20.27
CA ALA A 331 -13.26 -4.01 20.67
C ALA A 331 -14.34 -3.21 19.91
N VAL A 332 -14.43 -3.39 18.60
CA VAL A 332 -15.45 -2.74 17.76
C VAL A 332 -16.85 -3.18 18.16
N LYS A 333 -17.06 -4.49 18.38
CA LYS A 333 -18.35 -5.02 18.85
C LYS A 333 -18.74 -4.45 20.20
N LEU A 334 -17.81 -4.42 21.15
CA LEU A 334 -18.06 -3.88 22.48
C LEU A 334 -18.47 -2.39 22.42
N ILE A 335 -17.74 -1.58 21.65
CA ILE A 335 -18.07 -0.16 21.47
C ILE A 335 -19.43 0.01 20.77
N SER A 336 -19.73 -0.81 19.76
CA SER A 336 -21.03 -0.80 19.08
C SER A 336 -22.18 -1.12 20.05
N ILE A 337 -22.02 -2.13 20.91
CA ILE A 337 -23.01 -2.49 21.94
C ILE A 337 -23.21 -1.34 22.92
N GLU A 338 -22.12 -0.75 23.42
CA GLU A 338 -22.18 0.37 24.35
C GLU A 338 -22.85 1.60 23.72
N ASN A 339 -22.53 1.92 22.46
CA ASN A 339 -23.15 3.02 21.73
C ASN A 339 -24.65 2.80 21.46
N SER A 340 -25.14 1.56 21.57
CA SER A 340 -26.56 1.23 21.37
C SER A 340 -27.42 1.41 22.63
N GLN A 341 -26.81 1.56 23.81
CA GLN A 341 -27.50 1.67 25.11
C GLN A 341 -27.81 3.12 25.50
#